data_AF-A0A939JFY1-F1
#
_entry.id   AF-A0A939JFY1-F1
#
_cell.length_a   1.000
_cell.length_b   1.000
_cell.length_c   1.000
_cell.angle_alpha   90.00
_cell.angle_beta   90.00
_cell.angle_gamma   90.00
#
_symmetry.space_group_name_H-M   'P 1'
#
loop_
_entity.id
_entity.type
_entity.pdbx_description
1 polymer ?
#
loop_
_entity_poly.entity_id
_entity_poly.type
_entity_poly.pdbx_seq_one_letter_code
_entity_poly.pdbx_strand_id
1 'polypeptide(L)'
;MAGNSQRRNRRTSNKKGAQVGSGGQRRRGLEGKGPTPPAEDRKKHKKNRIATHKAKQAAIRRPAPRRGGAKGTSEMVVGRNPVFEALRDGVPATTLYVQQYIDNDERVREALQLAHPRVVVDVLL
;
A
#
# COMPACT_ATOMS: atom_id res chain seq x y z
N MET A 1 11.42 -79.22 -4.66
CA MET A 1 11.23 -78.43 -3.41
C MET A 1 11.02 -76.97 -3.78
N ALA A 2 9.96 -76.34 -3.27
CA ALA A 2 9.63 -74.95 -3.55
C ALA A 2 10.30 -73.99 -2.55
N GLY A 3 10.82 -72.86 -3.04
CA GLY A 3 10.85 -71.61 -2.28
C GLY A 3 12.17 -71.18 -1.62
N ASN A 4 13.19 -70.84 -2.41
CA ASN A 4 14.25 -69.93 -1.95
C ASN A 4 14.10 -68.55 -2.61
N SER A 5 12.97 -67.89 -2.34
CA SER A 5 12.79 -66.47 -2.63
C SER A 5 13.17 -65.70 -1.38
N GLN A 6 14.43 -65.29 -1.28
CA GLN A 6 14.83 -64.29 -0.31
C GLN A 6 14.10 -62.99 -0.66
N ARG A 7 13.05 -62.65 0.10
CA ARG A 7 12.38 -61.35 0.00
C ARG A 7 13.33 -60.26 0.51
N ARG A 8 14.20 -59.78 -0.38
CA ARG A 8 15.32 -58.85 -0.09
C ARG A 8 14.92 -57.53 0.57
N ASN A 9 13.63 -57.19 0.65
CA ASN A 9 13.13 -55.95 1.25
C ASN A 9 12.09 -56.17 2.38
N ARG A 10 12.22 -57.23 3.19
CA ARG A 10 11.37 -57.38 4.39
C ARG A 10 11.84 -56.42 5.49
N ARG A 11 11.03 -55.42 5.82
CA ARG A 11 11.27 -54.52 6.97
C ARG A 11 11.16 -55.34 8.27
N THR A 12 12.27 -55.53 8.98
CA THR A 12 12.38 -56.47 10.12
C THR A 12 12.01 -55.87 11.49
N SER A 13 11.72 -54.56 11.58
CA SER A 13 11.29 -53.95 12.83
C SER A 13 10.15 -52.95 12.64
N ASN A 14 8.99 -53.27 13.22
CA ASN A 14 7.86 -52.35 13.43
C ASN A 14 7.88 -51.70 14.82
N LYS A 15 9.00 -51.78 15.54
CA LYS A 15 9.08 -51.23 16.90
C LYS A 15 9.27 -49.71 16.82
N LYS A 16 8.36 -48.97 17.46
CA LYS A 16 8.56 -47.55 17.75
C LYS A 16 9.91 -47.44 18.47
N GLY A 17 10.83 -46.65 17.91
CA GLY A 17 12.16 -46.46 18.48
C GLY A 17 12.08 -45.93 19.91
N ALA A 18 13.21 -45.93 20.63
CA ALA A 18 13.27 -45.47 22.02
C ALA A 18 12.61 -44.09 22.18
N GLN A 19 11.71 -43.97 23.17
CA GLN A 19 11.06 -42.72 23.51
C GLN A 19 12.12 -41.73 23.99
N VAL A 20 12.48 -40.74 23.16
CA VAL A 20 13.37 -39.66 23.57
C VAL A 20 12.69 -38.89 24.70
N GLY A 21 13.33 -38.85 25.88
CA GLY A 21 12.78 -38.20 27.07
C GLY A 21 12.58 -36.70 26.89
N SER A 22 11.61 -36.14 27.61
CA SER A 22 11.24 -34.70 27.54
C SER A 22 12.26 -33.75 28.18
N GLY A 23 13.45 -34.24 28.57
CA GLY A 23 14.44 -33.49 29.35
C GLY A 23 14.89 -32.16 28.73
N GLY A 24 14.93 -32.08 27.39
CA GLY A 24 15.26 -30.83 26.68
C GLY A 24 14.07 -29.88 26.46
N GLN A 25 12.83 -30.37 26.54
CA GLN A 25 11.63 -29.58 26.25
C GLN A 25 11.39 -28.52 27.34
N ARG A 26 11.57 -28.90 28.62
CA ARG A 26 11.45 -27.96 29.74
C ARG A 26 12.55 -26.89 29.71
N ARG A 27 13.78 -27.24 29.30
CA ARG A 27 14.90 -26.29 29.18
C ARG A 27 14.65 -25.26 28.06
N ARG A 28 14.21 -25.70 26.87
CA ARG A 28 13.82 -24.81 25.77
C ARG A 28 12.66 -23.86 26.10
N GLY A 29 11.73 -24.29 26.95
CA GLY A 29 10.64 -23.44 27.44
C GLY A 29 11.10 -22.35 28.41
N LEU A 30 12.22 -22.58 29.10
CA LEU A 30 12.84 -21.63 30.04
C LEU A 30 13.87 -20.71 29.36
N GLU A 31 14.29 -21.02 28.13
CA GLU A 31 15.11 -20.13 27.31
C GLU A 31 14.32 -18.86 26.98
N GLY A 32 14.87 -17.70 27.34
CA GLY A 32 14.25 -16.41 27.07
C GLY A 32 14.12 -16.18 25.57
N LYS A 33 12.90 -15.87 25.11
CA LYS A 33 12.59 -15.60 23.69
C LYS A 33 13.06 -14.21 23.25
N GLY A 34 14.35 -13.92 23.43
CA GLY A 34 14.99 -12.67 23.06
C GLY A 34 14.31 -11.40 23.61
N PRO A 35 14.82 -10.21 23.26
CA PRO A 35 14.11 -8.97 23.54
C PRO A 35 12.83 -8.89 22.69
N THR A 36 11.75 -8.40 23.29
CA THR A 36 10.52 -8.14 22.53
C THR A 36 10.80 -7.06 21.49
N PRO A 37 10.47 -7.24 20.19
CA PRO A 37 10.72 -6.25 19.16
C PRO A 37 10.16 -4.87 19.52
N PRO A 38 10.71 -3.77 18.97
CA PRO A 38 10.13 -2.44 19.11
C PRO A 38 8.65 -2.43 18.71
N ALA A 39 7.86 -1.60 19.37
CA ALA A 39 6.41 -1.54 19.18
C ALA A 39 5.97 -1.21 17.73
N GLU A 40 6.87 -0.62 16.95
CA GLU A 40 6.70 -0.30 15.53
C GLU A 40 6.83 -1.55 14.63
N ASP A 41 7.62 -2.54 15.05
CA ASP A 41 7.88 -3.76 14.28
C ASP A 41 6.96 -4.93 14.69
N ARG A 42 6.27 -4.81 15.83
CA ARG A 42 5.31 -5.81 16.31
C ARG A 42 4.13 -5.92 15.36
N LYS A 43 3.94 -7.10 14.73
CA LYS A 43 2.78 -7.40 13.87
C LYS A 43 1.47 -7.13 14.63
N LYS A 44 0.50 -6.47 13.97
CA LYS A 44 -0.81 -6.07 14.53
C LYS A 44 -0.77 -5.05 15.69
N HIS A 45 0.39 -4.51 16.05
CA HIS A 45 0.46 -3.47 17.08
C HIS A 45 0.02 -2.09 16.54
N LYS A 46 -0.57 -1.23 17.39
CA LYS A 46 -1.07 0.10 16.99
C LYS A 46 0.03 0.95 16.36
N LYS A 47 1.24 0.96 16.95
CA LYS A 47 2.38 1.73 16.43
C LYS A 47 2.85 1.23 15.05
N ASN A 48 2.87 -0.09 14.82
CA ASN A 48 3.13 -0.65 13.49
C ASN A 48 2.10 -0.16 12.45
N ARG A 49 0.81 -0.21 12.79
CA ARG A 49 -0.25 0.29 11.90
C ARG A 49 -0.09 1.78 11.58
N ILE A 50 0.31 2.59 12.56
CA ILE A 50 0.57 4.02 12.35
C ILE A 50 1.81 4.24 11.48
N ALA A 51 2.92 3.55 11.76
CA ALA A 51 4.17 3.66 11.01
C ALA A 51 3.98 3.26 9.54
N THR A 52 3.32 2.13 9.29
CA THR A 52 2.99 1.67 7.93
C THR A 52 2.07 2.63 7.19
N HIS A 53 1.05 3.18 7.86
CA HIS A 53 0.18 4.19 7.25
C HIS A 53 0.95 5.48 6.93
N LYS A 54 1.81 5.97 7.84
CA LYS A 54 2.66 7.14 7.62
C LYS A 54 3.63 6.93 6.45
N ALA A 55 4.25 5.76 6.34
CA ALA A 55 5.12 5.42 5.23
C ALA A 55 4.37 5.40 3.88
N LYS A 56 3.14 4.85 3.85
CA LYS A 56 2.28 4.91 2.66
C LYS A 56 1.90 6.33 2.28
N GLN A 57 1.51 7.17 3.24
CA GLN A 57 1.19 8.57 3.00
C GLN A 57 2.39 9.36 2.48
N ALA A 58 3.59 9.11 3.02
CA ALA A 58 4.82 9.71 2.52
C ALA A 58 5.15 9.26 1.08
N ALA A 59 4.86 8.00 0.71
CA ALA A 59 5.01 7.52 -0.65
C ALA A 59 4.03 8.16 -1.64
N ILE A 60 2.79 8.45 -1.20
CA ILE A 60 1.79 9.18 -2.00
C ILE A 60 2.15 10.66 -2.15
N ARG A 61 2.70 11.26 -1.09
CA ARG A 61 3.16 12.66 -1.10
C ARG A 61 4.46 12.89 -1.85
N ARG A 62 5.22 11.84 -2.17
CA ARG A 62 6.35 11.97 -3.10
C ARG A 62 5.77 12.33 -4.46
N PRO A 63 6.13 13.48 -5.06
CA PRO A 63 5.66 13.80 -6.39
C PRO A 63 6.11 12.67 -7.31
N ALA A 64 5.14 11.98 -7.92
CA ALA A 64 5.45 11.12 -9.06
C ALA A 64 6.27 11.97 -10.03
N PRO A 65 7.34 11.43 -10.66
CA PRO A 65 8.09 12.18 -11.65
C PRO A 65 7.08 12.67 -12.69
N ARG A 66 6.82 13.97 -12.69
CA ARG A 66 5.92 14.61 -13.64
C ARG A 66 6.53 14.28 -14.98
N ARG A 67 5.91 13.36 -15.74
CA ARG A 67 6.26 13.13 -17.13
C ARG A 67 6.15 14.51 -17.77
N GLY A 68 7.30 15.09 -18.11
CA GLY A 68 7.39 16.42 -18.68
C GLY A 68 6.64 16.40 -20.00
N GLY A 69 5.35 16.73 -19.96
CA GLY A 69 4.66 17.32 -21.09
C GLY A 69 5.41 18.59 -21.45
N ALA A 70 5.56 18.82 -22.75
CA ALA A 70 6.33 19.91 -23.33
C ALA A 70 6.22 21.20 -22.50
N LYS A 71 7.33 21.92 -22.34
CA LYS A 71 7.36 23.32 -21.90
C LYS A 71 6.55 24.16 -22.91
N GLY A 72 5.23 24.04 -22.83
CA GLY A 72 4.31 25.02 -23.36
C GLY A 72 4.45 26.26 -22.52
N THR A 73 4.20 27.41 -23.13
CA THR A 73 4.20 28.72 -22.49
C THR A 73 3.10 28.88 -21.43
N SER A 74 2.33 27.82 -21.15
CA SER A 74 1.23 27.76 -20.21
C SER A 74 1.47 26.66 -19.16
N GLU A 75 1.42 27.06 -17.89
CA GLU A 75 1.51 26.13 -16.76
C GLU A 75 0.15 25.45 -16.54
N MET A 76 0.14 24.12 -16.41
CA MET A 76 -1.08 23.35 -16.18
C MET A 76 -1.14 22.82 -14.74
N VAL A 77 -2.20 23.19 -14.03
CA VAL A 77 -2.56 22.65 -12.71
C VAL A 77 -3.57 21.51 -12.89
N VAL A 78 -3.33 20.39 -12.22
CA VAL A 78 -4.15 19.18 -12.37
C VAL A 78 -4.62 18.68 -11.01
N GLY A 79 -5.90 18.29 -10.93
CA GLY A 79 -6.54 17.70 -9.77
C GLY A 79 -7.51 18.65 -9.05
N ARG A 80 -8.51 18.07 -8.37
CA ARG A 80 -9.63 18.82 -7.77
C ARG A 80 -9.19 19.90 -6.78
N ASN A 81 -8.41 19.53 -5.77
CA ASN A 81 -7.98 20.45 -4.71
C ASN A 81 -7.01 21.55 -5.18
N PRO A 82 -5.90 21.25 -5.88
CA PRO A 82 -4.97 22.29 -6.30
C PRO A 82 -5.60 23.27 -7.31
N VAL A 83 -6.52 22.81 -8.17
CA VAL A 83 -7.26 23.71 -9.08
C VAL A 83 -8.20 24.62 -8.29
N PHE A 84 -8.95 24.07 -7.33
CA PHE A 84 -9.83 24.86 -6.47
C PHE A 84 -9.07 25.92 -5.66
N GLU A 85 -7.95 25.55 -5.05
CA GLU A 85 -7.10 26.49 -4.29
C GLU A 85 -6.55 27.59 -5.20
N ALA A 86 -6.04 27.25 -6.38
CA ALA A 86 -5.55 28.25 -7.34
C ALA A 86 -6.64 29.24 -7.79
N LEU A 87 -7.84 28.75 -8.10
CA LEU A 87 -8.95 29.62 -8.52
C LEU A 87 -9.45 30.49 -7.36
N ARG A 88 -9.46 29.96 -6.14
CA ARG A 88 -9.82 30.70 -4.93
C ARG A 88 -8.84 31.83 -4.63
N ASP A 89 -7.55 31.61 -4.84
CA ASP A 89 -6.49 32.60 -4.64
C ASP A 89 -6.40 33.62 -5.79
N GLY A 90 -7.26 33.48 -6.81
CA GLY A 90 -7.33 34.41 -7.94
C GLY A 90 -6.20 34.21 -8.95
N VAL A 91 -5.58 33.04 -9.00
CA VAL A 91 -4.59 32.69 -10.03
C VAL A 91 -5.24 32.81 -11.40
N PRO A 92 -4.65 33.58 -12.34
CA PRO A 92 -5.22 33.74 -13.68
C PRO A 92 -5.22 32.40 -14.42
N ALA A 93 -6.39 31.99 -14.90
CA ALA A 93 -6.58 30.78 -15.69
C ALA A 93 -7.25 31.14 -17.02
N THR A 94 -6.81 30.52 -18.11
CA THR A 94 -7.34 30.74 -19.47
C THR A 94 -8.42 29.72 -19.83
N THR A 95 -8.17 28.45 -19.49
CA THR A 95 -9.04 27.33 -19.84
C THR A 95 -9.13 26.34 -18.67
N LEU A 96 -10.34 25.86 -18.37
CA LEU A 96 -10.61 24.82 -17.39
C LEU A 96 -11.18 23.58 -18.09
N TYR A 97 -10.44 22.48 -18.06
CA TYR A 97 -10.90 21.19 -18.61
C TYR A 97 -11.60 20.37 -17.53
N VAL A 98 -12.83 19.93 -17.79
CA VAL A 98 -13.65 19.18 -16.81
C VAL A 98 -14.23 17.93 -17.47
N GLN A 99 -14.10 16.76 -16.83
CA GLN A 99 -14.73 15.53 -17.32
C GLN A 99 -16.24 15.58 -17.09
N GLN A 100 -17.02 14.98 -18.00
CA GLN A 100 -18.45 14.78 -17.77
C GLN A 100 -18.75 14.05 -16.45
N TYR A 101 -19.84 14.44 -15.79
CA TYR A 101 -20.39 13.83 -14.58
C TYR A 101 -19.55 13.96 -13.29
N ILE A 102 -18.55 14.85 -13.24
CA ILE A 102 -17.73 15.07 -12.03
C ILE A 102 -18.34 16.11 -11.06
N ASP A 103 -19.51 16.66 -11.40
CA ASP A 103 -20.24 17.70 -10.68
C ASP A 103 -20.79 17.23 -9.32
N ASN A 104 -20.68 15.94 -9.00
CA ASN A 104 -21.07 15.43 -7.69
C ASN A 104 -20.15 15.95 -6.56
N ASP A 105 -18.91 16.33 -6.86
CA ASP A 105 -17.97 16.87 -5.87
C ASP A 105 -18.20 18.37 -5.62
N GLU A 106 -18.40 18.76 -4.37
CA GLU A 106 -18.61 20.15 -3.94
C GLU A 106 -17.50 21.09 -4.42
N ARG A 107 -16.23 20.65 -4.35
CA ARG A 107 -15.08 21.49 -4.74
C ARG A 107 -15.04 21.76 -6.24
N VAL A 108 -15.52 20.82 -7.05
CA VAL A 108 -15.60 21.00 -8.50
C VAL A 108 -16.67 22.04 -8.83
N ARG A 109 -17.82 22.00 -8.15
CA ARG A 109 -18.88 23.00 -8.35
C ARG A 109 -18.40 24.41 -7.98
N GLU A 110 -17.73 24.56 -6.85
CA GLU A 110 -17.19 25.85 -6.44
C GLU A 110 -16.11 26.35 -7.40
N ALA A 111 -15.23 25.46 -7.89
CA ALA A 111 -14.24 25.80 -8.90
C ALA A 111 -14.89 26.30 -10.21
N LEU A 112 -15.97 25.65 -10.67
CA LEU A 112 -16.75 26.09 -11.84
C LEU A 112 -17.36 27.48 -11.63
N GLN A 113 -17.91 27.75 -10.44
CA GLN A 113 -18.46 29.07 -10.11
C GLN A 113 -17.39 30.17 -10.10
N LEU A 114 -16.21 29.88 -9.53
CA LEU A 114 -15.07 30.81 -9.52
C LEU A 114 -14.48 31.05 -10.92
N ALA A 115 -14.55 30.06 -11.80
CA ALA A 115 -14.05 30.12 -13.18
C ALA A 115 -14.99 30.87 -14.14
N HIS A 116 -16.31 30.79 -13.92
CA HIS A 116 -17.35 31.34 -14.80
C HIS A 116 -17.20 32.81 -15.23
N PRO A 117 -16.67 33.74 -14.41
CA PRO A 117 -16.46 35.13 -14.85
C PRO A 117 -15.18 35.37 -15.65
N ARG A 118 -14.26 34.39 -15.75
CA ARG A 118 -12.86 34.64 -16.16
C ARG A 118 -12.26 33.62 -17.12
N VAL A 119 -12.86 32.45 -17.30
CA VAL A 119 -12.22 31.28 -17.88
C VAL A 119 -13.16 30.57 -18.86
N VAL A 120 -12.61 30.05 -19.96
CA VAL A 120 -13.34 29.16 -20.88
C VAL A 120 -13.40 27.76 -20.25
N VAL A 121 -14.60 27.20 -20.10
CA VAL A 121 -14.80 25.85 -19.52
C VAL A 121 -15.06 24.85 -20.64
N ASP A 122 -14.13 23.92 -20.83
CA ASP A 122 -14.22 22.86 -21.84
C ASP A 122 -14.54 21.52 -21.18
N VAL A 123 -15.64 20.90 -21.62
CA VAL A 123 -16.07 19.59 -21.10
C VAL A 123 -15.44 18.48 -21.94
N LEU A 124 -14.62 17.65 -21.30
CA LEU A 124 -14.02 16.47 -21.90
C LEU A 124 -15.01 15.31 -21.86
N LEU A 125 -15.25 14.71 -23.04
CA LEU A 125 -16.05 13.49 -23.24
C LEU A 125 -15.41 12.30 -22.51
#